data_AF-A0A060BW88-F1
#
_entry.id   AF-A0A060BW88-F1
#
_cell.length_a   1.000
_cell.length_b   1.000
_cell.length_c   1.000
_cell.angle_alpha   90.00
_cell.angle_beta   90.00
_cell.angle_gamma   90.00
#
_symmetry.space_group_name_H-M   'P 1'
#
loop_
_entity.id
_entity.type
_entity.pdbx_description
1 polymer ?
#
loop_
_entity_poly.entity_id
_entity_poly.type
_entity_poly.pdbx_seq_one_letter_code
_entity_poly.pdbx_strand_id
1 'polypeptide(L)'
;VGGNAGMDDKRGYDDHRGAAADASPREFAELWRMIVHHLKDTCDVHNLLYAISPDRSAISLVDGRFAGEYLQGYPGDDMVDIMGLDDYIDVGREDNSGSPEQVFQGFVQSLEELSTIALRHGKLAAMTEVGTPNALAGVERH
;
A
#
# COMPACT_ATOMS: atom_id res chain seq x y z
N VAL A 1 20.90 -35.65 24.77
CA VAL A 1 20.81 -35.57 23.29
C VAL A 1 19.95 -34.37 22.99
N GLY A 2 20.59 -33.31 22.48
CA GLY A 2 20.08 -31.94 22.40
C GLY A 2 18.99 -31.74 21.34
N GLY A 3 18.35 -30.59 21.44
CA GLY A 3 17.13 -30.21 20.74
C GLY A 3 17.27 -30.03 19.22
N ASN A 4 16.10 -29.98 18.60
CA ASN A 4 15.86 -29.72 17.19
C ASN A 4 14.49 -29.01 17.16
N ALA A 5 14.23 -27.90 16.48
CA ALA A 5 15.01 -26.89 15.80
C ALA A 5 14.05 -25.70 15.73
N GLY A 6 14.54 -24.48 15.98
CA GLY A 6 13.77 -23.28 15.69
C GLY A 6 13.51 -23.24 14.18
N MET A 7 12.24 -23.16 13.81
CA MET A 7 11.84 -22.90 12.44
C MET A 7 12.12 -21.40 12.20
N ASP A 8 13.24 -21.12 11.54
CA ASP A 8 13.58 -19.78 11.06
C ASP A 8 12.47 -19.26 10.13
N ASP A 9 11.81 -18.20 10.57
CA ASP A 9 10.86 -17.40 9.79
C ASP A 9 11.64 -16.52 8.80
N LYS A 10 12.16 -17.13 7.73
CA LYS A 10 12.86 -16.45 6.63
C LYS A 10 12.31 -16.90 5.27
N ARG A 11 11.03 -16.63 5.04
CA ARG A 11 10.48 -16.52 3.68
C ARG A 11 10.25 -15.01 3.45
N GLY A 12 11.25 -14.24 3.03
CA GLY A 12 12.05 -14.46 1.84
C GLY A 12 11.43 -13.62 0.73
N TYR A 13 11.69 -12.32 0.81
CA TYR A 13 11.28 -11.26 -0.11
C TYR A 13 11.98 -11.53 -1.46
N ASP A 14 11.30 -12.27 -2.34
CA ASP A 14 11.81 -12.66 -3.65
C ASP A 14 10.87 -12.06 -4.72
N ASP A 15 11.15 -10.81 -5.11
CA ASP A 15 10.93 -10.32 -6.48
C ASP A 15 11.77 -9.04 -6.70
N HIS A 16 12.16 -8.83 -7.94
CA HIS A 16 13.23 -7.97 -8.42
C HIS A 16 13.09 -6.46 -8.06
N ARG A 17 13.59 -6.04 -6.89
CA ARG A 17 14.17 -4.71 -6.60
C ARG A 17 14.75 -4.72 -5.18
N GLY A 18 16.08 -4.77 -5.07
CA GLY A 18 16.82 -4.91 -3.81
C GLY A 18 16.86 -3.64 -2.95
N ALA A 19 15.76 -3.33 -2.26
CA ALA A 19 15.83 -2.60 -0.99
C ALA A 19 15.43 -3.58 0.10
N ALA A 20 16.38 -3.97 0.96
CA ALA A 20 16.00 -4.54 2.25
C ALA A 20 15.13 -3.49 2.94
N ALA A 21 13.94 -3.86 3.40
CA ALA A 21 13.12 -2.94 4.16
C ALA A 21 13.93 -2.47 5.39
N ASP A 22 14.16 -1.16 5.51
CA ASP A 22 14.93 -0.57 6.62
C ASP A 22 14.19 -0.68 7.98
N ALA A 23 12.93 -1.13 7.95
CA ALA A 23 12.11 -1.44 9.11
C ALA A 23 11.22 -2.67 8.83
N SER A 24 10.97 -3.48 9.86
CA SER A 24 9.96 -4.53 9.81
C SER A 24 8.54 -3.93 9.79
N PRO A 25 7.53 -4.65 9.27
CA PRO A 25 6.13 -4.21 9.31
C PRO A 25 5.65 -3.84 10.72
N ARG A 26 6.16 -4.56 11.74
CA ARG A 26 5.84 -4.28 13.14
C ARG A 26 6.44 -2.96 13.60
N GLU A 27 7.71 -2.70 13.32
CA GLU A 27 8.37 -1.45 13.69
C GLU A 27 7.70 -0.24 13.02
N PHE A 28 7.30 -0.39 11.75
CA PHE A 28 6.51 0.63 11.07
C PHE A 28 5.16 0.90 11.76
N ALA A 29 4.41 -0.15 12.11
CA ALA A 29 3.15 -0.01 12.82
C ALA A 29 3.31 0.64 14.21
N GLU A 30 4.37 0.29 14.94
CA GLU A 30 4.70 0.89 16.25
C GLU A 30 5.04 2.39 16.09
N LEU A 31 5.82 2.76 15.07
CA LEU A 31 6.13 4.15 14.75
C LEU A 31 4.87 4.94 14.39
N TRP A 32 3.99 4.39 13.55
CA TRP A 32 2.72 5.01 13.20
C TRP A 32 1.87 5.31 14.45
N ARG A 33 1.69 4.29 15.31
CA ARG A 33 0.92 4.42 16.55
C ARG A 33 1.52 5.50 17.46
N MET A 34 2.85 5.58 17.55
CA MET A 34 3.53 6.64 18.30
C MET A 34 3.19 8.02 17.74
N ILE A 35 3.22 8.22 16.42
CA ILE A 35 2.88 9.50 15.78
C ILE A 35 1.43 9.90 16.09
N VAL A 36 0.47 8.99 15.89
CA VAL A 36 -0.96 9.26 16.14
C VAL A 36 -1.18 9.64 17.60
N HIS A 37 -0.69 8.85 18.57
CA HIS A 37 -0.84 9.16 20.00
C HIS A 37 -0.14 10.47 20.37
N HIS A 38 1.03 10.75 19.80
CA HIS A 38 1.75 11.98 20.11
C HIS A 38 0.94 13.20 19.63
N LEU A 39 0.48 13.20 18.38
CA LEU A 39 -0.29 14.32 17.84
C LEU A 39 -1.64 14.47 18.54
N LYS A 40 -2.37 13.37 18.73
CA LYS A 40 -3.73 13.38 19.30
C LYS A 40 -3.75 13.62 20.80
N ASP A 41 -2.96 12.86 21.56
CA ASP A 41 -3.09 12.81 23.02
C ASP A 41 -2.04 13.67 23.72
N THR A 42 -0.84 13.84 23.13
CA THR A 42 0.23 14.67 23.74
C THR A 42 0.16 16.12 23.27
N CYS A 43 -0.06 16.35 21.97
CA CYS A 43 -0.15 17.68 21.38
C CYS A 43 -1.58 18.22 21.31
N ASP A 44 -2.58 17.43 21.70
CA ASP A 44 -4.00 17.81 21.74
C ASP A 44 -4.56 18.31 20.39
N VAL A 45 -4.13 17.67 19.29
CA VAL A 45 -4.56 18.01 17.93
C VAL A 45 -5.80 17.20 17.54
N HIS A 46 -6.90 17.88 17.22
CA HIS A 46 -8.21 17.26 16.95
C HIS A 46 -8.81 17.62 15.58
N ASN A 47 -7.99 18.12 14.66
CA ASN A 47 -8.40 18.55 13.33
C ASN A 47 -7.67 17.80 12.19
N LEU A 48 -7.22 16.58 12.46
CA LEU A 48 -6.53 15.72 11.51
C LEU A 48 -7.37 14.49 11.17
N LEU A 49 -7.21 14.01 9.95
CA LEU A 49 -7.57 12.65 9.52
C LEU A 49 -6.28 11.92 9.15
N TYR A 50 -6.16 10.66 9.53
CA TYR A 50 -4.97 9.83 9.28
C TYR A 50 -5.19 8.90 8.09
N ALA A 51 -4.39 9.06 7.04
CA ALA A 51 -4.47 8.28 5.81
C ALA A 51 -3.22 7.43 5.60
N ILE A 52 -3.37 6.11 5.49
CA ILE A 52 -2.28 5.20 5.11
C ILE A 52 -2.33 4.95 3.61
N SER A 53 -1.20 5.04 2.89
CA SER A 53 -1.17 4.97 1.43
C SER A 53 0.00 4.11 0.90
N PRO A 54 -0.13 2.77 0.91
CA PRO A 54 0.84 1.90 0.25
C PRO A 54 0.96 2.17 -1.27
N ASP A 55 2.16 1.97 -1.83
CA ASP A 55 2.41 2.05 -3.28
C ASP A 55 1.90 0.78 -3.97
N ARG A 56 0.97 0.94 -4.92
CA ARG A 56 0.40 -0.13 -5.74
C ARG A 56 1.47 -0.99 -6.42
N SER A 57 2.59 -0.42 -6.83
CA SER A 57 3.65 -1.15 -7.55
C SER A 57 4.38 -2.18 -6.71
N ALA A 58 4.21 -2.15 -5.38
CA ALA A 58 4.72 -3.17 -4.46
C ALA A 58 3.66 -4.23 -4.06
N ILE A 59 2.45 -4.15 -4.64
CA ILE A 59 1.31 -5.02 -4.29
C ILE A 59 0.88 -5.83 -5.51
N SER A 60 0.68 -7.14 -5.32
CA SER A 60 0.21 -8.08 -6.30
C SER A 60 -1.30 -8.06 -6.44
N LEU A 61 -1.78 -7.90 -7.68
CA LEU A 61 -3.20 -8.06 -8.04
C LEU A 61 -3.62 -9.51 -8.32
N VAL A 62 -2.67 -10.45 -8.34
CA VAL A 62 -2.96 -11.85 -8.64
C VAL A 62 -2.98 -12.70 -7.37
N ASP A 63 -3.59 -13.87 -7.47
CA ASP A 63 -3.64 -14.91 -6.43
C ASP A 63 -4.21 -14.44 -5.08
N GLY A 64 -5.04 -13.40 -5.08
CA GLY A 64 -5.70 -12.87 -3.88
C GLY A 64 -4.73 -12.28 -2.84
N ARG A 65 -3.51 -11.90 -3.25
CA ARG A 65 -2.47 -11.41 -2.32
C ARG A 65 -2.63 -9.95 -1.94
N PHE A 66 -3.43 -9.18 -2.70
CA PHE A 66 -3.59 -7.74 -2.53
C PHE A 66 -3.85 -7.35 -1.07
N ALA A 67 -4.85 -7.93 -0.42
CA ALA A 67 -5.18 -7.57 0.96
C ALA A 67 -4.07 -7.87 1.97
N GLY A 68 -3.38 -9.00 1.82
CA GLY A 68 -2.28 -9.37 2.72
C GLY A 68 -1.06 -8.46 2.55
N GLU A 69 -0.75 -8.08 1.31
CA GLU A 69 0.37 -7.19 0.98
C GLU A 69 0.05 -5.72 1.30
N TYR A 70 -1.17 -5.24 1.01
CA TYR A 70 -1.65 -3.91 1.38
C TYR A 70 -1.65 -3.67 2.90
N LEU A 71 -2.04 -4.69 3.69
CA LEU A 71 -2.09 -4.59 5.15
C LEU A 71 -0.74 -4.84 5.83
N GLN A 72 0.36 -5.01 5.09
CA GLN A 72 1.69 -5.08 5.71
C GLN A 72 2.01 -3.76 6.42
N GLY A 73 2.23 -3.85 7.73
CA GLY A 73 2.48 -2.68 8.58
C GLY A 73 1.23 -1.88 8.94
N TYR A 74 0.03 -2.40 8.65
CA TYR A 74 -1.22 -1.76 9.05
C TYR A 74 -1.29 -1.62 10.58
N PRO A 75 -1.45 -0.40 11.12
CA PRO A 75 -1.32 -0.12 12.55
C PRO A 75 -2.57 -0.45 13.37
N GLY A 76 -3.67 -0.84 12.72
CA GLY A 76 -4.96 -1.15 13.32
C GLY A 76 -6.06 -0.13 13.01
N ASP A 77 -7.31 -0.56 13.14
CA ASP A 77 -8.50 0.25 12.80
C ASP A 77 -8.63 1.50 13.68
N ASP A 78 -8.07 1.50 14.89
CA ASP A 78 -8.08 2.64 15.80
C ASP A 78 -7.13 3.77 15.39
N MET A 79 -6.28 3.53 14.38
CA MET A 79 -5.15 4.39 14.01
C MET A 79 -5.25 4.98 12.60
N VAL A 80 -6.28 4.61 11.84
CA VAL A 80 -6.47 4.99 10.43
C VAL A 80 -7.91 5.40 10.19
N ASP A 81 -8.09 6.53 9.53
CA ASP A 81 -9.38 7.04 9.06
C ASP A 81 -9.61 6.72 7.58
N ILE A 82 -8.56 6.85 6.77
CA ILE A 82 -8.60 6.68 5.31
C ILE A 82 -7.61 5.60 4.89
N MET A 83 -8.11 4.64 4.12
CA MET A 83 -7.31 3.65 3.40
C MET A 83 -7.04 4.19 2.00
N GLY A 84 -5.82 4.69 1.81
CA GLY A 84 -5.29 5.25 0.58
C GLY A 84 -4.53 4.24 -0.26
N LEU A 85 -4.35 4.52 -1.54
CA LEU A 85 -3.43 3.80 -2.41
C LEU A 85 -2.75 4.82 -3.33
N ASP A 86 -1.46 4.66 -3.52
CA ASP A 86 -0.70 5.44 -4.48
C ASP A 86 -0.47 4.60 -5.73
N ASP A 87 -1.09 4.99 -6.84
CA ASP A 87 -1.08 4.22 -8.09
C ASP A 87 -0.60 5.05 -9.27
N TYR A 88 0.70 4.96 -9.51
CA TYR A 88 1.32 5.47 -10.75
C TYR A 88 1.55 4.36 -11.78
N ILE A 89 1.65 3.10 -11.34
CA ILE A 89 2.02 1.97 -12.21
C ILE A 89 0.89 1.61 -13.18
N ASP A 90 -0.37 1.68 -12.74
CA ASP A 90 -1.52 1.30 -13.57
C ASP A 90 -2.13 2.50 -14.33
N VAL A 91 -1.38 3.61 -14.44
CA VAL A 91 -1.76 4.82 -15.21
C VAL A 91 -0.67 5.29 -16.18
N GLY A 92 0.16 4.35 -16.66
CA GLY A 92 1.10 4.61 -17.76
C GLY A 92 2.51 5.01 -17.32
N ARG A 93 2.98 4.47 -16.19
CA ARG A 93 4.42 4.45 -15.85
C ARG A 93 5.17 3.59 -16.86
N GLU A 94 6.35 4.04 -17.28
CA GLU A 94 7.13 3.41 -18.36
C GLU A 94 7.58 1.96 -18.07
N ASP A 95 7.70 1.58 -16.79
CA ASP A 95 8.10 0.24 -16.38
C ASP A 95 6.92 -0.77 -16.29
N ASN A 96 5.70 -0.35 -16.63
CA ASN A 96 4.57 -1.26 -16.83
C ASN A 96 4.46 -1.67 -18.31
N SER A 97 4.77 -2.94 -18.59
CA SER A 97 4.81 -3.48 -19.96
C SER A 97 3.48 -4.10 -20.43
N GLY A 98 2.40 -3.98 -19.65
CA GLY A 98 1.07 -4.42 -20.05
C GLY A 98 0.51 -3.62 -21.22
N SER A 99 -0.42 -4.22 -21.97
CA SER A 99 -1.22 -3.46 -22.94
C SER A 99 -2.03 -2.36 -22.24
N PRO A 100 -2.43 -1.28 -22.93
CA PRO A 100 -3.28 -0.24 -22.33
C PRO A 100 -4.53 -0.79 -21.64
N GLU A 101 -5.14 -1.84 -22.20
CA GLU A 101 -6.29 -2.52 -21.60
C GLU A 101 -5.90 -3.26 -20.32
N GLN A 102 -4.78 -3.98 -20.30
CA GLN A 102 -4.30 -4.69 -19.11
C GLN A 102 -3.95 -3.72 -17.97
N VAL A 103 -3.31 -2.61 -18.31
CA VAL A 103 -2.97 -1.52 -17.38
C VAL A 103 -4.25 -0.92 -16.78
N PHE A 104 -5.23 -0.57 -17.62
CA PHE A 104 -6.50 -0.03 -17.15
C PHE A 104 -7.29 -1.04 -16.29
N GLN A 105 -7.28 -2.33 -16.65
CA GLN A 105 -7.90 -3.37 -15.82
C GLN A 105 -7.21 -3.52 -14.47
N GLY A 106 -5.87 -3.39 -14.42
CA GLY A 106 -5.12 -3.37 -13.17
C GLY A 106 -5.55 -2.21 -12.26
N PHE A 107 -5.71 -1.01 -12.82
CA PHE A 107 -6.18 0.17 -12.10
C PHE A 107 -7.60 -0.01 -11.53
N VAL A 108 -8.52 -0.57 -12.32
CA VAL A 108 -9.89 -0.85 -11.83
C VAL A 108 -9.86 -1.89 -10.72
N GLN A 109 -9.09 -2.97 -10.90
CA GLN A 109 -8.97 -4.03 -9.91
C GLN A 109 -8.36 -3.52 -8.59
N SER A 110 -7.35 -2.65 -8.64
CA SER A 110 -6.73 -2.08 -7.43
C SER A 110 -7.73 -1.24 -6.62
N LEU A 111 -8.57 -0.46 -7.30
CA LEU A 111 -9.65 0.33 -6.67
C LEU A 111 -10.74 -0.56 -6.05
N GLU A 112 -11.12 -1.65 -6.71
CA GLU A 112 -12.11 -2.60 -6.20
C GLU A 112 -11.62 -3.33 -4.94
N GLU A 113 -10.36 -3.80 -4.95
CA GLU A 113 -9.73 -4.44 -3.80
C GLU A 113 -9.57 -3.46 -2.63
N LEU A 114 -9.06 -2.25 -2.88
CA LEU A 114 -8.94 -1.19 -1.86
C LEU A 114 -10.30 -0.87 -1.25
N SER A 115 -11.33 -0.67 -2.07
CA SER A 115 -12.69 -0.37 -1.61
C SER A 115 -13.25 -1.51 -0.76
N THR A 116 -12.99 -2.76 -1.16
CA THR A 116 -13.41 -3.95 -0.41
C THR A 116 -12.75 -4.03 0.95
N ILE A 117 -11.44 -3.76 1.05
CA ILE A 117 -10.71 -3.75 2.31
C ILE A 117 -11.22 -2.61 3.20
N ALA A 118 -11.34 -1.39 2.68
CA ALA A 118 -11.84 -0.25 3.42
C ALA A 118 -13.23 -0.51 4.01
N LEU A 119 -14.15 -1.07 3.21
CA LEU A 119 -15.49 -1.44 3.68
C LEU A 119 -15.44 -2.47 4.82
N ARG A 120 -14.58 -3.50 4.72
CA ARG A 120 -14.43 -4.52 5.78
C ARG A 120 -13.90 -3.94 7.09
N HIS A 121 -13.06 -2.92 7.02
CA HIS A 121 -12.48 -2.23 8.19
C HIS A 121 -13.31 -1.00 8.64
N GLY A 122 -14.44 -0.72 7.97
CA GLY A 122 -15.29 0.43 8.29
C GLY A 122 -14.61 1.79 8.01
N LYS A 123 -13.77 1.86 6.97
CA LYS A 123 -12.96 3.03 6.59
C LYS A 123 -13.40 3.64 5.26
N LEU A 124 -12.94 4.86 5.01
CA LEU A 124 -13.03 5.48 3.69
C LEU A 124 -11.89 4.97 2.81
N ALA A 125 -12.18 4.71 1.53
CA ALA A 125 -11.15 4.46 0.52
C ALA A 125 -10.83 5.74 -0.24
N ALA A 126 -9.57 5.94 -0.61
CA ALA A 126 -9.15 7.03 -1.48
C ALA A 126 -8.01 6.57 -2.42
N MET A 127 -8.03 7.03 -3.68
CA MET A 127 -6.82 7.02 -4.50
C MET A 127 -6.04 8.28 -4.11
N THR A 128 -5.06 8.12 -3.22
CA THR A 128 -4.36 9.23 -2.56
C THR A 128 -3.36 9.90 -3.49
N GLU A 129 -2.74 9.11 -4.35
CA GLU A 129 -1.90 9.60 -5.44
C GLU A 129 -2.20 8.84 -6.73
N VAL A 130 -2.38 9.58 -7.82
CA VAL A 130 -2.49 9.03 -9.18
C VAL A 130 -2.03 10.10 -10.15
N GLY A 131 -1.33 9.69 -11.19
CA GLY A 131 -0.85 10.61 -12.21
C GLY A 131 -0.05 9.90 -13.26
N THR A 132 0.01 10.49 -14.44
CA THR A 132 0.82 9.95 -15.53
C THR A 132 1.96 10.91 -15.86
N PRO A 133 3.19 10.42 -16.02
CA PRO A 133 4.31 11.25 -16.48
C PRO A 133 4.12 11.68 -17.94
N ASN A 134 3.29 10.94 -18.69
CA ASN A 134 2.82 11.36 -20.01
C ASN A 134 1.69 12.37 -19.80
N ALA A 135 1.79 13.57 -20.36
CA ALA A 135 0.76 14.60 -20.22
C ALA A 135 -0.65 13.99 -20.36
N LEU A 136 -1.49 14.19 -19.35
CA LEU A 136 -2.88 13.72 -19.30
C LEU A 136 -3.58 14.04 -20.63
N ALA A 137 -3.72 13.02 -21.49
CA ALA A 137 -4.38 13.04 -22.79
C ALA A 137 -3.92 14.13 -23.80
N GLY A 138 -3.25 13.71 -24.88
CA GLY A 138 -3.43 14.37 -26.18
C GLY A 138 -2.33 15.29 -26.71
N VAL A 139 -1.06 14.89 -26.61
CA VAL A 139 -0.06 15.35 -27.59
C VAL A 139 0.49 14.13 -28.30
N GLU A 140 -0.08 13.82 -29.47
CA GLU A 140 0.63 13.04 -30.48
C GLU A 140 2.01 13.67 -30.66
N ARG A 141 3.07 12.97 -30.24
CA ARG A 141 4.40 13.32 -30.72
C ARG A 141 4.47 12.84 -32.16
N HIS A 142 4.25 13.76 -33.10
CA HIS A 142 4.64 13.61 -34.50
C HIS A 142 6.14 13.31 -34.62
#